data_AF-A0A0S8JI92-F1
#
_entry.id   AF-A0A0S8JI92-F1
#
_cell.length_a   1.000
_cell.length_b   1.000
_cell.length_c   1.000
_cell.angle_alpha   90.00
_cell.angle_beta   90.00
_cell.angle_gamma   90.00
#
_symmetry.space_group_name_H-M   'P 1'
#
loop_
_entity.id
_entity.type
_entity.pdbx_description
1 polymer ?
#
loop_
_entity_poly.entity_id
_entity_poly.type
_entity_poly.pdbx_seq_one_letter_code
_entity_poly.pdbx_strand_id
1 'polypeptide(L)'
;MPVPGRYKIEIEIFEGKGGQLKKDGDAIVYPDFVKEGICAWMYRGDGEKSYQVGQKFSYPEDKDKICHWLLDSLSGVLNAMSAGEALNWDYKDTPYEKVIDCEGVTTEYVRCIDPTASGIVVKVTRTKLPK
;
A
#
# COMPACT_ATOMS: atom_id res chain seq x y z
N MET A 1 -28.19 8.56 17.82
CA MET A 1 -27.28 7.66 17.09
C MET A 1 -25.92 8.36 17.01
N PRO A 2 -24.80 7.70 17.35
CA PRO A 2 -23.48 8.33 17.23
C PRO A 2 -23.23 8.70 15.76
N VAL A 3 -22.83 9.93 15.50
CA VAL A 3 -22.39 10.36 14.16
C VAL A 3 -21.17 9.50 13.79
N PRO A 4 -21.14 8.84 12.63
CA PRO A 4 -19.94 8.14 12.17
C PRO A 4 -18.77 9.13 12.22
N GLY A 5 -17.70 8.78 12.94
CA GLY A 5 -16.49 9.60 12.96
C GLY A 5 -15.98 9.77 11.53
N ARG A 6 -15.48 10.96 11.17
CA ARG A 6 -14.69 11.08 9.95
C ARG A 6 -13.38 10.35 10.18
N TYR A 7 -13.01 9.44 9.29
CA TYR A 7 -11.73 8.73 9.35
C TYR A 7 -10.83 9.20 8.23
N LYS A 8 -9.54 9.32 8.50
CA LYS A 8 -8.49 9.47 7.48
C LYS A 8 -7.91 8.08 7.21
N ILE A 9 -7.73 7.72 5.95
CA ILE A 9 -7.07 6.47 5.57
C ILE A 9 -5.81 6.79 4.77
N GLU A 10 -4.70 6.19 5.17
CA GLU A 10 -3.40 6.28 4.51
C GLU A 10 -2.95 4.89 4.09
N ILE A 11 -2.47 4.76 2.86
CA ILE A 11 -1.93 3.53 2.29
C ILE A 11 -0.43 3.74 2.11
N GLU A 12 0.37 2.97 2.81
CA GLU A 12 1.84 3.02 2.79
C GLU A 12 2.40 1.78 2.08
N ILE A 13 3.37 1.95 1.19
CA ILE A 13 4.12 0.83 0.63
C ILE A 13 5.01 0.25 1.72
N PHE A 14 4.66 -0.93 2.23
CA PHE A 14 5.36 -1.57 3.34
C PHE A 14 6.48 -2.50 2.84
N GLU A 15 6.19 -3.30 1.82
CA GLU A 15 7.15 -4.16 1.13
C GLU A 15 6.99 -4.03 -0.37
N GLY A 16 8.09 -4.02 -1.10
CA GLY A 16 8.08 -4.02 -2.56
C GLY A 16 9.37 -3.46 -3.14
N LYS A 17 9.53 -3.64 -4.45
CA LYS A 17 10.68 -3.12 -5.18
C LYS A 17 10.21 -2.29 -6.37
N GLY A 18 10.54 -1.01 -6.36
CA GLY A 18 10.25 -0.10 -7.47
C GLY A 18 11.25 -0.19 -8.60
N GLY A 19 12.44 -0.76 -8.38
CA GLY A 19 13.51 -0.76 -9.37
C GLY A 19 14.01 0.66 -9.69
N GLN A 20 14.97 0.76 -10.60
CA GLN A 20 15.51 2.03 -11.11
C GLN A 20 15.93 1.85 -12.57
N LEU A 21 15.79 2.91 -13.37
CA LEU A 21 16.31 2.93 -14.73
C LEU A 21 17.85 2.87 -14.68
N LYS A 22 18.42 1.85 -15.33
CA LYS A 22 19.88 1.72 -15.47
C LYS A 22 20.30 2.22 -16.85
N LYS A 23 21.37 3.01 -16.89
CA LYS A 23 22.02 3.47 -18.13
C LYS A 23 23.41 2.86 -18.20
N ASP A 24 23.74 2.28 -19.35
CA ASP A 24 25.08 1.80 -19.68
C ASP A 24 25.60 2.60 -20.88
N GLY A 25 26.43 3.61 -20.60
CA GLY A 25 26.74 4.67 -21.57
C GLY A 25 25.47 5.40 -22.03
N ASP A 26 25.24 5.40 -23.34
CA ASP A 26 24.04 6.00 -23.96
C ASP A 26 22.86 5.01 -24.09
N ALA A 27 23.03 3.74 -23.71
CA ALA A 27 22.00 2.72 -23.82
C ALA A 27 21.15 2.62 -22.55
N ILE A 28 19.83 2.55 -22.73
CA ILE A 28 18.89 2.23 -21.65
C ILE A 28 18.86 0.71 -21.45
N VAL A 29 19.13 0.27 -20.23
CA VAL A 29 19.01 -1.14 -19.83
C VAL A 29 17.69 -1.33 -19.10
N TYR A 30 16.74 -1.99 -19.77
CA TYR A 30 15.44 -2.31 -19.17
C TYR A 30 15.57 -3.47 -18.17
N PRO A 31 14.94 -3.37 -16.99
CA PRO A 31 15.03 -4.41 -15.98
C PRO A 31 14.18 -5.63 -16.34
N ASP A 32 14.60 -6.80 -15.86
CA ASP A 32 13.80 -8.02 -15.88
C ASP A 32 12.91 -8.03 -14.63
N PHE A 33 11.65 -7.62 -14.79
CA PHE A 33 10.74 -7.40 -13.67
C PHE A 33 10.57 -8.62 -12.78
N VAL A 34 10.48 -9.81 -13.37
CA VAL A 34 10.24 -11.05 -12.61
C VAL A 34 11.51 -11.49 -11.89
N LYS A 35 12.65 -11.52 -12.58
CA LYS A 35 13.92 -11.94 -11.95
C LYS A 35 14.40 -10.95 -10.90
N GLU A 36 14.16 -9.67 -11.12
CA GLU A 36 14.56 -8.62 -10.18
C GLU A 36 13.50 -8.37 -9.10
N GLY A 37 12.30 -8.98 -9.18
CA GLY A 37 11.21 -8.81 -8.22
C GLY A 37 10.61 -7.40 -8.22
N ILE A 38 10.64 -6.71 -9.37
CA ILE A 38 10.18 -5.33 -9.50
C ILE A 38 8.69 -5.29 -9.77
N CYS A 39 7.96 -4.52 -8.96
CA CYS A 39 6.55 -4.22 -9.20
C CYS A 39 6.41 -3.17 -10.31
N ALA A 40 5.69 -3.51 -11.38
CA ALA A 40 5.50 -2.61 -12.53
C ALA A 40 4.86 -1.27 -12.14
N TRP A 41 3.89 -1.30 -11.20
CA TRP A 41 3.28 -0.09 -10.67
C TRP A 41 4.28 0.79 -9.93
N MET A 42 5.13 0.19 -9.09
CA MET A 42 6.18 0.93 -8.39
C MET A 42 7.25 1.46 -9.34
N TYR A 43 7.58 0.76 -10.43
CA TYR A 43 8.53 1.23 -11.45
C TYR A 43 8.01 2.40 -12.29
N ARG A 44 6.70 2.65 -12.28
CA ARG A 44 6.04 3.78 -12.96
C ARG A 44 6.19 3.79 -14.49
N GLY A 45 6.75 2.74 -15.07
CA GLY A 45 7.00 2.58 -16.51
C GLY A 45 8.28 3.24 -17.02
N ASP A 46 8.78 4.28 -16.35
CA ASP A 46 9.99 5.01 -16.76
C ASP A 46 11.23 4.72 -15.90
N GLY A 47 11.07 4.17 -14.69
CA GLY A 47 12.16 3.89 -13.76
C GLY A 47 12.94 5.11 -13.25
N GLU A 48 12.58 6.33 -13.68
CA GLU A 48 13.23 7.58 -13.25
C GLU A 48 12.60 8.10 -11.95
N LYS A 49 11.30 7.82 -11.74
CA LYS A 49 10.57 8.24 -10.53
C LYS A 49 9.81 7.07 -9.88
N SER A 50 10.49 5.95 -9.68
CA SER A 50 9.90 4.78 -9.03
C SER A 50 9.41 5.09 -7.62
N TYR A 51 8.22 4.59 -7.28
CA TYR A 51 7.76 4.56 -5.90
C TYR A 51 8.67 3.69 -5.03
N GLN A 52 8.81 4.08 -3.78
CA GLN A 52 9.68 3.43 -2.81
C GLN A 52 8.89 2.97 -1.59
N VAL A 53 9.45 1.99 -0.87
CA VAL A 53 8.96 1.59 0.45
C VAL A 53 8.93 2.81 1.38
N GLY A 54 7.88 2.92 2.19
CA GLY A 54 7.59 4.05 3.08
C GLY A 54 6.78 5.18 2.42
N GLN A 55 6.60 5.15 1.09
CA GLN A 55 5.76 6.15 0.41
C GLN A 55 4.28 5.95 0.75
N LYS A 56 3.57 7.06 0.99
CA LYS A 56 2.18 7.10 1.44
C LYS A 56 1.25 7.74 0.42
N PHE A 57 0.01 7.28 0.42
CA PHE A 57 -1.09 7.76 -0.41
C PHE A 57 -2.33 7.96 0.47
N SER A 58 -3.03 9.07 0.28
CA SER A 58 -4.29 9.35 0.99
C SER A 58 -5.46 8.72 0.24
N TYR A 59 -6.37 8.05 0.94
CA TYR A 59 -7.59 7.50 0.34
C TYR A 59 -8.83 8.29 0.81
N PRO A 60 -9.72 8.72 -0.10
CA PRO A 60 -9.79 8.40 -1.54
C PRO A 60 -9.00 9.32 -2.50
N GLU A 61 -8.31 10.35 -2.00
CA GLU A 61 -7.76 11.45 -2.80
C GLU A 61 -6.70 11.00 -3.82
N ASP A 62 -5.87 10.02 -3.46
CA ASP A 62 -4.77 9.50 -4.27
C ASP A 62 -5.10 8.15 -4.93
N LYS A 63 -6.38 7.71 -4.96
CA LYS A 63 -6.73 6.38 -5.47
C LYS A 63 -6.20 6.14 -6.89
N ASP A 64 -6.27 7.16 -7.75
CA ASP A 64 -5.89 7.06 -9.16
C ASP A 64 -4.36 6.93 -9.35
N LYS A 65 -3.59 7.11 -8.28
CA LYS A 65 -2.14 6.88 -8.26
C LYS A 65 -1.76 5.43 -7.93
N ILE A 66 -2.73 4.62 -7.49
CA ILE A 66 -2.56 3.22 -7.08
C ILE A 66 -2.98 2.31 -8.23
N CYS A 67 -2.28 1.19 -8.46
CA CYS A 67 -2.65 0.29 -9.55
C CYS A 67 -3.98 -0.42 -9.27
N HIS A 68 -4.73 -0.70 -10.34
CA HIS A 68 -6.05 -1.33 -10.27
C HIS A 68 -6.03 -2.66 -9.51
N TRP A 69 -5.03 -3.53 -9.73
CA TRP A 69 -4.94 -4.81 -9.03
C TRP A 69 -4.74 -4.66 -7.52
N LEU A 70 -3.93 -3.69 -7.09
CA LEU A 70 -3.75 -3.41 -5.67
C LEU A 70 -5.04 -2.79 -5.09
N LEU A 71 -5.70 -1.88 -5.81
CA LEU A 71 -6.98 -1.31 -5.37
C LEU A 71 -8.05 -2.39 -5.18
N ASP A 72 -8.16 -3.35 -6.11
CA ASP A 72 -9.09 -4.46 -5.98
C ASP A 72 -8.76 -5.33 -4.75
N SER A 73 -7.47 -5.60 -4.52
CA SER A 73 -6.98 -6.32 -3.33
C SER A 73 -7.34 -5.58 -2.03
N LEU A 74 -7.34 -4.25 -2.07
CA LEU A 74 -7.61 -3.37 -0.92
C LEU A 74 -9.10 -3.16 -0.64
N SER A 75 -9.96 -3.37 -1.63
CA SER A 75 -11.38 -2.94 -1.61
C SER A 75 -12.14 -3.30 -0.33
N GLY A 76 -12.08 -4.57 0.10
CA GLY A 76 -12.75 -5.04 1.31
C GLY A 76 -12.23 -4.36 2.58
N VAL A 77 -10.91 -4.20 2.69
CA VAL A 77 -10.25 -3.54 3.82
C VAL A 77 -10.60 -2.05 3.85
N LEU A 78 -10.53 -1.36 2.72
CA LEU A 78 -10.88 0.06 2.64
C LEU A 78 -12.35 0.32 2.99
N ASN A 79 -13.26 -0.55 2.55
CA ASN A 79 -14.68 -0.44 2.89
C ASN A 79 -14.90 -0.61 4.40
N ALA A 80 -14.35 -1.67 5.00
CA ALA A 80 -14.50 -1.93 6.43
C ALA A 80 -13.89 -0.80 7.28
N MET A 81 -12.67 -0.37 6.97
CA MET A 81 -12.00 0.71 7.70
C MET A 81 -12.72 2.05 7.54
N SER A 82 -13.25 2.35 6.36
CA SER A 82 -14.06 3.56 6.11
C SER A 82 -15.36 3.55 6.90
N ALA A 83 -15.96 2.38 7.12
CA ALA A 83 -17.14 2.20 7.96
C ALA A 83 -16.85 2.28 9.47
N GLY A 84 -15.57 2.39 9.85
CA GLY A 84 -15.16 2.43 11.25
C GLY A 84 -14.94 1.06 11.88
N GLU A 85 -14.96 -0.01 11.09
CA GLU A 85 -14.67 -1.36 11.57
C GLU A 85 -13.18 -1.52 11.90
N ALA A 86 -12.90 -2.34 12.92
CA ALA A 86 -11.55 -2.83 13.21
C ALA A 86 -11.57 -4.34 12.99
N LEU A 87 -10.69 -4.83 12.12
CA LEU A 87 -10.63 -6.26 11.80
C LEU A 87 -9.80 -6.99 12.86
N ASN A 88 -10.34 -8.04 13.47
CA ASN A 88 -9.85 -8.59 14.75
C ASN A 88 -8.56 -9.45 14.66
N TRP A 89 -7.98 -9.66 13.49
CA TRP A 89 -6.72 -10.42 13.36
C TRP A 89 -5.54 -9.56 13.78
N ASP A 90 -4.75 -9.91 14.79
CA ASP A 90 -3.67 -9.05 15.30
C ASP A 90 -2.31 -9.30 14.61
N TYR A 91 -2.10 -10.47 14.02
CA TYR A 91 -0.82 -10.92 13.43
C TYR A 91 0.36 -10.79 14.40
N LYS A 92 0.12 -11.11 15.67
CA LYS A 92 1.12 -11.00 16.74
C LYS A 92 2.42 -11.73 16.42
N ASP A 93 3.55 -11.13 16.77
CA ASP A 93 4.90 -11.67 16.59
C ASP A 93 5.30 -11.84 15.10
N THR A 94 4.67 -11.07 14.21
CA THR A 94 5.01 -11.01 12.77
C THR A 94 5.35 -9.58 12.35
N PRO A 95 6.02 -9.37 11.19
CA PRO A 95 6.23 -8.03 10.64
C PRO A 95 4.93 -7.25 10.35
N TYR A 96 3.79 -7.93 10.34
CA TYR A 96 2.47 -7.37 10.05
C TYR A 96 1.62 -7.18 11.31
N GLU A 97 2.23 -7.18 12.49
CA GLU A 97 1.52 -6.96 13.74
C GLU A 97 0.74 -5.63 13.70
N LYS A 98 -0.55 -5.72 14.04
CA LYS A 98 -1.46 -4.59 13.96
C LYS A 98 -1.29 -3.64 15.12
N VAL A 99 -1.38 -2.35 14.81
CA VAL A 99 -1.67 -1.32 15.78
C VAL A 99 -3.17 -1.15 15.86
N ILE A 100 -3.73 -1.30 17.06
CA ILE A 100 -5.10 -0.90 17.41
C ILE A 100 -4.99 -0.17 18.74
N ASP A 101 -5.24 1.15 18.74
CA ASP A 101 -5.08 1.97 19.95
C ASP A 101 -6.37 2.67 20.39
N CYS A 102 -6.33 3.26 21.58
CA CYS A 102 -7.45 3.98 22.17
C CYS A 102 -7.71 5.34 21.53
N GLU A 103 -6.77 5.87 20.73
CA GLU A 103 -6.91 7.13 19.99
C GLU A 103 -7.69 6.93 18.67
N GLY A 104 -7.94 5.66 18.31
CA GLY A 104 -8.73 5.27 17.14
C GLY A 104 -7.88 4.99 15.90
N VAL A 105 -6.58 4.78 16.07
CA VAL A 105 -5.69 4.26 15.02
C VAL A 105 -5.91 2.76 14.90
N THR A 106 -6.07 2.29 13.65
CA THR A 106 -6.02 0.85 13.34
C THR A 106 -5.22 0.65 12.06
N THR A 107 -4.43 -0.43 11.99
CA THR A 107 -3.64 -0.76 10.80
C THR A 107 -4.01 -2.11 10.21
N GLU A 108 -4.00 -2.23 8.89
CA GLU A 108 -4.17 -3.48 8.14
C GLU A 108 -3.02 -3.66 7.16
N TYR A 109 -2.71 -4.91 6.82
CA TYR A 109 -1.70 -5.23 5.82
C TYR A 109 -2.34 -6.02 4.69
N VAL A 110 -2.11 -5.57 3.45
CA VAL A 110 -2.72 -6.18 2.26
C VAL A 110 -1.63 -6.47 1.24
N ARG A 111 -1.59 -7.72 0.79
CA ARG A 111 -0.71 -8.18 -0.29
C ARG A 111 -1.41 -8.00 -1.63
N CYS A 112 -0.71 -7.46 -2.62
CA CYS A 112 -1.17 -7.42 -4.00
C CYS A 112 -1.38 -8.84 -4.53
N ILE A 113 -2.43 -9.05 -5.35
CA ILE A 113 -2.73 -10.34 -5.99
C ILE A 113 -1.73 -10.80 -7.06
N ASP A 114 -0.70 -10.00 -7.37
CA ASP A 114 0.37 -10.39 -8.30
C ASP A 114 1.03 -11.69 -7.80
N PRO A 115 0.94 -12.80 -8.55
CA PRO A 115 1.43 -14.10 -8.11
C PRO A 115 2.96 -14.25 -8.23
N THR A 116 3.65 -13.24 -8.76
CA THR A 116 5.09 -13.28 -9.00
C THR A 116 5.89 -12.76 -7.79
N ALA A 117 7.23 -12.83 -7.88
CA ALA A 117 8.13 -12.23 -6.90
C ALA A 117 8.04 -10.69 -6.83
N SER A 118 7.28 -10.07 -7.75
CA SER A 118 7.00 -8.63 -7.81
C SER A 118 5.85 -8.19 -6.92
N GLY A 119 5.19 -9.14 -6.22
CA GLY A 119 4.12 -8.84 -5.27
C GLY A 119 4.58 -7.88 -4.17
N ILE A 120 3.72 -6.92 -3.83
CA ILE A 120 3.96 -5.91 -2.81
C ILE A 120 3.02 -6.10 -1.62
N VAL A 121 3.41 -5.57 -0.47
CA VAL A 121 2.53 -5.44 0.70
C VAL A 121 2.37 -3.96 1.02
N VAL A 122 1.14 -3.53 1.26
CA VAL A 122 0.85 -2.19 1.75
C VAL A 122 0.31 -2.24 3.17
N LYS A 123 0.68 -1.24 3.95
CA LYS A 123 0.10 -0.97 5.27
C LYS A 123 -0.99 0.09 5.12
N VAL A 124 -2.21 -0.26 5.44
CA VAL A 124 -3.34 0.66 5.49
C VAL A 124 -3.49 1.14 6.93
N THR A 125 -3.44 2.44 7.16
CA THR A 125 -3.63 3.04 8.48
C THR A 125 -4.89 3.89 8.46
N ARG A 126 -5.83 3.64 9.38
CA ARG A 126 -7.00 4.48 9.59
C ARG A 126 -6.84 5.23 10.89
N THR A 127 -6.97 6.54 10.83
CA THR A 127 -6.95 7.44 12.00
C THR A 127 -8.30 8.11 12.15
N LYS A 128 -8.85 8.08 13.37
CA LYS A 128 -10.07 8.81 13.71
C LYS A 128 -9.79 10.32 13.74
N LEU A 129 -10.58 11.10 13.01
CA LEU A 129 -10.45 12.56 13.03
C LEU A 129 -11.20 13.17 14.22
N PRO A 130 -10.71 14.31 14.75
CA PRO A 130 -11.46 15.11 15.71
C PRO A 130 -12.84 15.49 15.16
N LYS A 131 -13.80 15.67 16.07
CA LYS A 131 -15.15 16.18 15.74
C LYS A 131 -15.09 17.65 15.35
#